data_AF-A0A820J1N0-F1
#
_entry.id   AF-A0A820J1N0-F1
#
_cell.length_a   1.000
_cell.length_b   1.000
_cell.length_c   1.000
_cell.angle_alpha   90.00
_cell.angle_beta   90.00
_cell.angle_gamma   90.00
#
_symmetry.space_group_name_H-M   'P 1'
#
loop_
_entity.id
_entity.type
_entity.pdbx_description
1 polymer ?
#
loop_
_entity_poly.entity_id
_entity_poly.type
_entity_poly.pdbx_seq_one_letter_code
_entity_poly.pdbx_strand_id
1 'polypeptide(L)' 'TIKEPNHLNHIILDLQLLYDNHLYSNKIKYGLGVNRINFLGHIVTSISIRANENKVITIKN' A
#
# COMPACT_ATOMS: atom_id res chain seq x y z
N THR A 1 10.79 -2.66 -11.81
CA THR A 1 10.15 -3.68 -10.97
C THR A 1 11.06 -3.93 -9.81
N ILE A 2 10.62 -3.62 -8.58
CA ILE A 2 11.43 -3.81 -7.38
C ILE A 2 11.75 -5.32 -7.26
N LYS A 3 13.02 -5.67 -7.42
CA LYS A 3 13.54 -7.03 -7.28
C LYS A 3 13.79 -7.30 -5.79
N GLU A 4 12.74 -7.32 -4.99
CA GLU A 4 12.82 -7.77 -3.61
C GLU A 4 12.49 -9.27 -3.61
N PRO A 5 13.47 -10.17 -3.43
CA PRO A 5 13.27 -11.63 -3.57
C PRO A 5 12.15 -12.17 -2.67
N ASN A 6 11.89 -11.47 -1.57
CA ASN A 6 10.93 -11.87 -0.55
C ASN A 6 9.58 -11.15 -0.64
N HIS A 7 9.40 -10.17 -1.53
CA HIS A 7 8.16 -9.38 -1.56
C HIS A 7 6.94 -10.24 -1.88
N LEU A 8 7.07 -11.20 -2.80
CA LEU A 8 6.00 -12.14 -3.11
C LEU A 8 5.65 -13.02 -1.91
N ASN A 9 6.65 -13.49 -1.16
CA ASN A 9 6.44 -14.32 0.03
C ASN A 9 5.69 -13.55 1.12
N HIS A 10 6.03 -12.28 1.34
CA HIS A 10 5.31 -11.44 2.29
C HIS A 10 3.84 -11.23 1.87
N ILE A 11 3.59 -10.97 0.59
CA ILE A 11 2.21 -10.83 0.08
C ILE A 11 1.41 -12.11 0.30
N ILE A 12 2.00 -13.29 0.01
CA ILE A 12 1.33 -14.57 0.20
C ILE A 12 0.97 -14.77 1.68
N LEU A 13 1.90 -14.50 2.58
CA LEU A 13 1.70 -14.63 4.03
C LEU A 13 0.61 -13.68 4.54
N ASP A 14 0.63 -12.42 4.11
CA ASP A 14 -0.38 -11.43 4.49
C ASP A 14 -1.79 -11.83 3.99
N LEU A 15 -1.89 -12.34 2.76
CA LEU A 15 -3.16 -12.80 2.19
C LEU A 15 -3.69 -14.06 2.90
N GLN A 16 -2.81 -14.98 3.28
CA GLN A 16 -3.17 -16.15 4.09
C GLN A 16 -3.70 -15.72 5.45
N LEU A 17 -3.00 -14.81 6.14
CA LEU A 17 -3.44 -14.30 7.44
C LEU A 17 -4.82 -13.62 7.35
N LEU A 18 -5.06 -12.82 6.32
CA LEU A 18 -6.37 -12.21 6.10
C LEU A 18 -7.46 -13.28 5.89
N TYR A 19 -7.18 -14.29 5.07
CA TYR A 19 -8.11 -15.39 4.79
C TYR A 19 -8.46 -16.17 6.07
N ASP A 20 -7.46 -16.55 6.86
CA ASP A 20 -7.61 -17.30 8.11
C ASP A 20 -8.44 -16.55 9.15
N ASN A 21 -8.43 -15.21 9.09
CA ASN A 21 -9.22 -14.34 9.97
C ASN A 21 -10.56 -13.91 9.35
N HIS A 22 -10.99 -14.52 8.24
CA HIS A 22 -12.22 -14.16 7.52
C HIS A 22 -12.28 -12.69 7.08
N LEU A 23 -11.12 -12.08 6.80
CA LEU A 23 -10.98 -10.73 6.28
C LEU A 23 -10.69 -10.79 4.78
N TYR A 24 -11.36 -9.93 4.02
CA TYR A 24 -11.20 -9.88 2.57
C TYR A 24 -10.75 -8.49 2.11
N SER A 25 -9.65 -8.45 1.38
CA SER A 25 -9.17 -7.23 0.75
C SER A 25 -10.12 -6.76 -0.36
N ASN A 26 -10.46 -5.47 -0.39
CA ASN A 26 -11.25 -4.89 -1.48
C ASN A 26 -10.39 -4.75 -2.75
N LYS A 27 -10.61 -5.64 -3.74
CA LYS A 27 -9.85 -5.72 -5.00
C LYS A 27 -9.81 -4.43 -5.82
N ILE A 28 -10.78 -3.54 -5.65
CA ILE A 28 -10.83 -2.26 -6.38
C ILE A 28 -9.86 -1.24 -5.76
N LYS A 29 -9.47 -1.41 -4.49
CA LYS A 29 -8.75 -0.39 -3.71
C LYS A 29 -7.25 -0.66 -3.53
N TYR A 30 -6.72 -1.80 -3.97
CA TYR A 30 -5.32 -2.15 -3.76
C TYR A 30 -4.53 -2.34 -5.06
N GLY A 31 -3.23 -2.11 -4.99
CA GLY A 31 -2.25 -2.49 -6.00
C GLY A 31 -1.10 -3.25 -5.34
N LEU A 32 -0.64 -4.34 -5.96
CA LEU A 32 0.46 -5.18 -5.46
C LEU A 32 1.73 -4.90 -6.26
N GLY A 33 2.89 -4.95 -5.60
CA GLY A 33 4.19 -4.82 -6.27
C GLY A 33 4.42 -3.48 -6.97
N VAL A 34 3.72 -2.42 -6.55
CA VAL A 34 3.84 -1.08 -7.14
C VAL A 34 4.97 -0.28 -6.49
N ASN A 35 5.69 0.53 -7.29
CA ASN A 35 6.81 1.34 -6.79
C ASN A 35 6.37 2.61 -6.03
N ARG A 36 5.06 2.88 -6.02
CA ARG A 36 4.45 4.07 -5.41
C ARG A 36 3.09 3.71 -4.84
N ILE A 37 2.87 4.03 -3.56
CA ILE A 37 1.59 3.83 -2.88
C ILE A 37 1.11 5.11 -2.19
N ASN A 38 -0.21 5.22 -2.02
CA ASN A 38 -0.80 6.17 -1.09
C ASN A 38 -1.05 5.46 0.24
N PHE A 39 -0.41 5.89 1.31
CA PHE A 39 -0.56 5.29 2.64
C PHE A 39 -0.75 6.37 3.69
N LEU A 40 -1.86 6.31 4.44
CA LEU A 40 -2.20 7.27 5.51
C LEU A 40 -2.01 8.74 5.13
N GLY A 41 -2.42 9.13 3.91
CA GLY A 41 -2.28 10.51 3.44
C GLY A 41 -0.89 10.92 2.99
N HIS A 42 0.01 9.96 2.83
CA HIS A 42 1.36 10.15 2.29
C HIS A 42 1.50 9.40 0.97
N ILE A 43 2.37 9.90 0.11
CA ILE A 43 2.87 9.20 -1.05
C ILE A 43 4.21 8.56 -0.63
N VAL A 44 4.27 7.23 -0.69
CA VAL A 44 5.45 6.44 -0.36
C VAL A 44 6.03 5.87 -1.64
N THR A 45 7.34 6.06 -1.84
CA THR A 45 8.13 5.45 -2.92
C THR A 45 9.35 4.74 -2.33
N SER A 46 10.13 4.06 -3.16
CA SER A 46 11.40 3.44 -2.72
C SER A 46 12.46 4.44 -2.26
N ILE A 47 12.28 5.74 -2.53
CA ILE A 47 13.30 6.78 -2.29
C ILE A 47 12.82 7.80 -1.26
N SER A 48 11.51 7.98 -1.07
CA SER A 48 11.01 9.04 -0.19
C SER A 48 9.60 8.78 0.33
N ILE A 49 9.27 9.46 1.43
CA ILE A 49 7.92 9.58 1.98
C ILE A 49 7.57 11.08 1.99
N ARG A 50 6.43 11.45 1.42
CA ARG A 50 5.96 12.85 1.36
C ARG A 50 4.47 12.96 1.64
N ALA A 51 4.03 14.07 2.23
CA ALA A 51 2.61 14.33 2.41
C ALA A 51 1.90 14.38 1.04
N ASN A 52 0.71 13.79 0.95
CA ASN A 52 -0.12 13.87 -0.25
C ASN A 52 -0.82 15.23 -0.27
N GLU A 53 -0.36 16.11 -1.15
CA GLU A 53 -0.84 17.49 -1.28
C GLU A 53 -2.37 17.56 -1.49
N ASN A 54 -2.96 16.58 -2.17
CA ASN A 54 -4.41 16.52 -2.39
C ASN A 54 -5.21 16.32 -1.09
N LYS A 55 -4.61 15.71 -0.05
CA LYS A 55 -5.23 15.61 1.28
C LYS A 55 -4.94 16.82 2.16
N VAL A 56 -3.79 17.48 1.97
CA VAL A 56 -3.44 18.70 2.72
C VAL A 56 -4.40 19.84 2.38
N ILE A 57 -4.89 19.90 1.14
CA ILE A 57 -5.89 20.88 0.71
C ILE A 57 -7.23 20.71 1.46
N THR A 58 -7.59 19.50 1.88
CA THR A 58 -8.86 19.21 2.59
C THR A 58 -8.93 19.85 3.99
N ILE A 59 -7.81 20.16 4.64
CA ILE A 59 -7.79 20.74 6.00
C ILE A 59 -7.83 22.28 5.98
N LYS A 60 -7.61 22.91 4.82
CA LYS A 60 -7.55 24.38 4.69
C LYS A 60 -8.91 25.07 4.45
N ASN A 61 -10.03 24.33 4.47
CA ASN A 61 -11.38 24.88 4.31
C ASN A 61 -12.23 24.62 5.56
#